data_AF-A0A7K2LY08-F1
#
_entry.id   AF-A0A7K2LY08-F1
#
_cell.length_a   1.000
_cell.length_b   1.000
_cell.length_c   1.000
_cell.angle_alpha   90.00
_cell.angle_beta   90.00
_cell.angle_gamma   90.00
#
_symmetry.space_group_name_H-M   'P 1'
#
loop_
_entity.id
_entity.type
_entity.pdbx_description
1 polymer ?
#
loop_
_entity_poly.entity_id
_entity_poly.type
_entity_poly.pdbx_seq_one_letter_code
_entity_poly.pdbx_strand_id
1 'polypeptide(L)'
;MVRPDGTYDGSHEGGLTGDPDLDRAAAAEARALLEAGRTGTVELSEDGVHCPGGLTLLVESNMPPPRMIVFGAVDFAAALVRTGKFLGYHVTVCDARPVFATRARFPDADEIVV
;
A
#
# COMPACT_ATOMS: atom_id res chain seq x y z
N MET A 1 -3.39 -8.71 13.41
CA MET A 1 -4.37 -7.60 13.48
C MET A 1 -3.67 -6.32 13.03
N VAL A 2 -4.33 -5.43 12.28
CA VAL A 2 -3.76 -4.11 11.94
C VAL A 2 -3.94 -3.16 13.12
N ARG A 3 -2.85 -2.57 13.60
CA ARG A 3 -2.84 -1.66 14.74
C ARG A 3 -3.24 -0.23 14.31
N PRO A 4 -3.67 0.63 15.24
CA PRO A 4 -4.07 2.01 14.93
C PRO A 4 -2.98 2.87 14.28
N ASP A 5 -1.71 2.50 14.44
CA ASP A 5 -0.54 3.14 13.81
C ASP A 5 -0.23 2.60 12.41
N GLY A 6 -1.10 1.74 11.87
CA GLY A 6 -0.93 1.09 10.57
C GLY A 6 0.03 -0.09 10.56
N THR A 7 0.61 -0.46 11.72
CA THR A 7 1.50 -1.63 11.79
C THR A 7 0.71 -2.92 11.84
N TYR A 8 1.24 -3.97 11.21
CA TYR A 8 0.65 -5.31 11.21
C TYR A 8 1.61 -6.27 11.92
N ASP A 9 1.14 -6.92 12.99
CA ASP A 9 1.94 -7.84 13.79
C ASP A 9 1.93 -9.29 13.27
N GLY A 10 1.31 -9.52 12.13
CA GLY A 10 1.26 -10.86 11.54
C GLY A 10 0.25 -11.81 12.14
N SER A 11 -0.46 -11.41 13.20
CA SER A 11 -1.47 -12.24 13.83
C SER A 11 -2.77 -12.25 13.01
N HIS A 12 -3.47 -13.37 13.05
CA HIS A 12 -4.85 -13.51 12.60
C HIS A 12 -5.62 -14.26 13.70
N GLU A 13 -6.93 -14.03 13.77
CA GLU A 13 -7.84 -14.72 14.69
C GLU A 13 -9.00 -15.32 13.90
N GLY A 14 -9.57 -16.39 14.42
CA GLY A 14 -10.66 -17.12 13.77
C GLY A 14 -10.19 -18.20 12.78
N GLY A 15 -11.15 -18.78 12.08
CA GLY A 15 -10.97 -19.80 11.04
C GLY A 15 -12.15 -19.78 10.09
N LEU A 16 -11.98 -20.36 8.91
CA LEU A 16 -12.97 -20.33 7.84
C LEU A 16 -13.97 -21.48 7.97
N THR A 17 -13.44 -22.71 7.99
CA THR A 17 -14.23 -23.96 8.02
C THR A 17 -13.84 -24.88 9.18
N GLY A 18 -12.76 -24.57 9.90
CA GLY A 18 -12.19 -25.39 10.96
C GLY A 18 -11.12 -26.38 10.50
N ASP A 19 -10.79 -26.40 9.19
CA ASP A 19 -9.63 -27.12 8.67
C ASP A 19 -8.35 -26.27 8.88
N PRO A 20 -7.39 -26.71 9.72
CA PRO A 20 -6.18 -25.96 9.99
C PRO A 20 -5.29 -25.72 8.77
N ASP A 21 -5.34 -26.59 7.75
CA ASP A 21 -4.48 -26.49 6.57
C ASP A 21 -5.04 -25.44 5.61
N LEU A 22 -6.38 -25.41 5.45
CA LEU A 22 -7.07 -24.37 4.70
C LEU A 22 -6.91 -22.99 5.37
N ASP A 23 -7.06 -22.92 6.69
CA ASP A 23 -6.89 -21.66 7.43
C ASP A 23 -5.47 -21.09 7.28
N ARG A 24 -4.44 -21.96 7.30
CA ARG A 24 -3.06 -21.54 7.04
C ARG A 24 -2.84 -21.05 5.61
N ALA A 25 -3.40 -21.76 4.62
CA ALA A 25 -3.32 -21.35 3.21
C ALA A 25 -4.01 -19.98 2.99
N ALA A 26 -5.21 -19.81 3.55
CA ALA A 26 -5.95 -18.55 3.51
C ALA A 26 -5.19 -17.40 4.15
N ALA A 27 -4.63 -17.61 5.35
CA ALA A 27 -3.85 -16.59 6.03
C ALA A 27 -2.60 -16.20 5.23
N ALA A 28 -1.91 -17.16 4.62
CA ALA A 28 -0.73 -16.91 3.81
C ALA A 28 -1.05 -16.08 2.55
N GLU A 29 -2.09 -16.46 1.80
CA GLU A 29 -2.51 -15.76 0.60
C GLU A 29 -3.05 -14.35 0.89
N ALA A 30 -3.89 -14.22 1.93
CA ALA A 30 -4.37 -12.92 2.36
C ALA A 30 -3.22 -12.00 2.78
N ARG A 31 -2.23 -12.54 3.51
CA ARG A 31 -1.04 -11.79 3.89
C ARG A 31 -0.24 -11.31 2.68
N ALA A 32 -0.07 -12.14 1.66
CA ALA A 32 0.64 -11.75 0.45
C ALA A 32 -0.04 -10.56 -0.26
N LEU A 33 -1.38 -10.55 -0.35
CA LEU A 33 -2.13 -9.42 -0.91
C LEU A 33 -2.06 -8.16 -0.04
N LEU A 34 -2.14 -8.32 1.28
CA LEU A 34 -2.02 -7.21 2.23
C LEU A 34 -0.63 -6.57 2.19
N GLU A 35 0.44 -7.36 2.16
CA GLU A 35 1.82 -6.87 2.05
C GLU A 35 2.07 -6.19 0.69
N ALA A 36 1.42 -6.66 -0.37
CA ALA A 36 1.46 -6.02 -1.68
C ALA A 36 0.59 -4.75 -1.76
N GLY A 37 -0.25 -4.46 -0.76
CA GLY A 37 -1.18 -3.34 -0.77
C GLY A 37 -2.27 -3.46 -1.84
N ARG A 38 -2.65 -4.69 -2.22
CA ARG A 38 -3.58 -4.97 -3.31
C ARG A 38 -4.86 -5.60 -2.80
N THR A 39 -5.99 -5.01 -3.18
CA THR A 39 -7.31 -5.64 -3.03
C THR A 39 -7.57 -6.59 -4.19
N GLY A 40 -8.09 -7.78 -3.89
CA GLY A 40 -8.39 -8.77 -4.90
C GLY A 40 -8.99 -10.05 -4.33
N THR A 41 -9.27 -10.99 -5.23
CA THR A 41 -9.76 -12.32 -4.86
C THR A 41 -8.66 -13.37 -4.97
N VAL A 42 -8.70 -14.35 -4.08
CA VAL A 42 -7.87 -15.56 -4.13
C VAL A 42 -8.77 -16.78 -4.10
N GLU A 43 -8.51 -17.73 -5.00
CA GLU A 43 -9.17 -19.04 -5.01
C GLU A 43 -8.31 -20.06 -4.26
N LEU A 44 -8.95 -20.81 -3.36
CA LEU A 44 -8.35 -21.89 -2.60
C LEU A 44 -9.10 -23.20 -2.88
N SER A 45 -8.40 -24.33 -3.04
CA SER A 45 -9.08 -25.64 -3.00
C SER A 45 -9.52 -25.96 -1.58
N GLU A 46 -10.51 -26.83 -1.44
CA GLU A 46 -10.97 -27.37 -0.16
C GLU A 46 -9.83 -28.05 0.62
N ASP A 47 -8.88 -28.68 -0.08
CA ASP A 47 -7.71 -29.35 0.52
C ASP A 47 -6.50 -28.41 0.74
N GLY A 48 -6.66 -27.09 0.55
CA GLY A 48 -5.57 -26.12 0.70
C GLY A 48 -4.52 -26.11 -0.44
N VAL A 49 -4.74 -26.86 -1.52
CA VAL A 49 -3.89 -26.88 -2.74
C VAL A 49 -4.49 -25.95 -3.81
N HIS A 50 -3.73 -25.40 -4.76
CA HIS A 50 -4.26 -24.51 -5.82
C HIS A 50 -5.01 -25.26 -6.94
N CYS A 51 -6.07 -26.00 -6.61
CA CYS A 51 -7.01 -26.58 -7.58
C CYS A 51 -8.33 -25.77 -7.58
N PRO A 52 -8.92 -25.47 -8.76
CA PRO A 52 -10.23 -24.83 -8.83
C PRO A 52 -11.32 -25.74 -8.23
N GLY A 53 -12.23 -25.16 -7.43
CA GLY A 53 -13.39 -25.89 -6.88
C GLY A 53 -13.66 -25.75 -5.39
N GLY A 54 -12.88 -24.95 -4.65
CA GLY A 54 -13.12 -24.69 -3.22
C GLY A 54 -13.73 -23.32 -2.93
N LEU A 55 -13.00 -22.51 -2.17
CA LEU A 55 -13.41 -21.24 -1.58
C LEU A 55 -12.81 -20.06 -2.36
N THR A 56 -13.57 -18.97 -2.50
CA THR A 56 -13.07 -17.68 -2.96
C THR A 56 -13.00 -16.68 -1.81
N LEU A 57 -11.80 -16.20 -1.51
CA LEU A 57 -11.56 -15.15 -0.54
C LEU A 57 -11.50 -13.79 -1.22
N LEU A 58 -12.25 -12.81 -0.74
CA LEU A 58 -12.01 -11.40 -1.02
C LEU A 58 -11.08 -10.85 0.06
N VAL A 59 -9.93 -10.31 -0.35
CA VAL A 59 -8.98 -9.65 0.54
C VAL A 59 -9.03 -8.16 0.22
N GLU A 60 -9.53 -7.36 1.15
CA GLU A 60 -9.53 -5.90 1.06
C GLU A 60 -8.29 -5.35 1.76
N SER A 61 -7.45 -4.63 1.01
CA SER A 61 -6.30 -3.90 1.53
C SER A 61 -6.63 -2.40 1.59
N ASN A 62 -6.44 -1.82 2.77
CA ASN A 62 -6.58 -0.38 2.98
C ASN A 62 -5.23 0.19 3.43
N MET A 63 -4.51 0.77 2.47
CA MET A 63 -3.18 1.33 2.67
C MET A 63 -3.25 2.86 2.71
N PRO A 64 -2.39 3.52 3.50
CA PRO A 64 -2.25 4.97 3.43
C PRO A 64 -1.81 5.40 2.02
N PRO A 65 -2.02 6.69 1.65
CA PRO A 65 -1.55 7.25 0.38
C PRO A 65 -0.10 6.84 0.06
N PRO A 66 0.17 6.33 -1.15
CA PRO A 66 1.54 5.98 -1.55
C PRO A 66 2.42 7.24 -1.54
N ARG A 67 3.70 7.06 -1.25
CA ARG A 67 4.67 8.18 -1.17
C ARG A 67 5.34 8.40 -2.52
N MET A 68 5.36 9.65 -2.99
CA MET A 68 6.14 10.09 -4.14
C MET A 68 7.22 11.06 -3.66
N ILE A 69 8.49 10.70 -3.84
CA ILE A 69 9.61 11.53 -3.43
C ILE A 69 10.30 12.06 -4.69
N VAL A 70 10.22 13.37 -4.90
CA VAL A 70 10.82 14.06 -6.05
C VAL A 70 12.16 14.65 -5.62
N PHE A 71 13.25 14.02 -6.05
CA PHE A 71 14.60 14.56 -5.87
C PHE A 71 14.95 15.52 -7.00
N GLY A 72 15.20 16.78 -6.65
CA GLY A 72 15.50 17.86 -7.59
C GLY A 72 14.31 18.78 -7.81
N ALA A 73 14.41 20.01 -7.29
CA ALA A 73 13.41 21.06 -7.37
C ALA A 73 13.55 21.90 -8.66
N VAL A 74 13.73 21.25 -9.80
CA VAL A 74 13.78 21.91 -11.12
C VAL A 74 12.38 22.20 -11.65
N ASP A 75 12.26 22.96 -12.74
CA ASP A 75 10.95 23.45 -13.21
C ASP A 75 9.95 22.34 -13.58
N PHE A 76 10.45 21.18 -14.01
CA PHE A 76 9.64 20.00 -14.28
C PHE A 76 9.02 19.36 -13.02
N ALA A 77 9.63 19.57 -11.85
CA ALA A 77 9.17 18.97 -10.60
C ALA A 77 7.74 19.42 -10.24
N ALA A 78 7.35 20.65 -10.61
CA ALA A 78 6.00 21.15 -10.34
C ALA A 78 4.92 20.33 -11.08
N ALA A 79 5.21 19.87 -12.30
CA ALA A 79 4.30 19.00 -13.04
C ALA A 79 4.18 17.62 -12.39
N LEU A 80 5.30 17.07 -11.90
CA LEU A 80 5.32 15.80 -11.15
C LEU A 80 4.52 15.92 -9.85
N VAL A 81 4.69 17.00 -9.10
CA VAL A 81 3.95 17.25 -7.86
C VAL A 81 2.44 17.26 -8.13
N ARG A 82 1.98 18.07 -9.09
CA ARG A 82 0.54 18.12 -9.42
C ARG A 82 -0.01 16.77 -9.86
N THR A 83 0.75 16.04 -10.67
CA THR A 83 0.34 14.70 -11.13
C THR A 83 0.26 13.72 -9.97
N GLY A 84 1.26 13.72 -9.07
CA GLY A 84 1.27 12.89 -7.87
C GLY A 84 0.09 13.19 -6.95
N LYS A 85 -0.16 14.47 -6.67
CA LYS A 85 -1.32 14.89 -5.86
C LYS A 85 -2.64 14.48 -6.49
N PHE A 86 -2.80 14.66 -7.80
CA PHE A 86 -3.99 14.22 -8.53
C PHE A 86 -4.21 12.70 -8.41
N LEU A 87 -3.14 11.91 -8.46
CA LEU A 87 -3.18 10.45 -8.29
C LEU A 87 -3.29 10.00 -6.82
N GLY A 88 -3.43 10.93 -5.87
CA GLY A 88 -3.60 10.61 -4.45
C GLY A 88 -2.31 10.28 -3.71
N TYR A 89 -1.14 10.66 -4.23
CA TYR A 89 0.13 10.47 -3.52
C TYR A 89 0.32 11.49 -2.39
N HIS A 90 1.07 11.07 -1.37
CA HIS A 90 1.77 11.97 -0.46
C HIS A 90 3.11 12.36 -1.09
N VAL A 91 3.25 13.62 -1.51
CA VAL A 91 4.35 14.11 -2.33
C VAL A 91 5.34 14.91 -1.48
N THR A 92 6.59 14.46 -1.45
CA THR A 92 7.72 15.17 -0.84
C THR A 92 8.67 15.67 -1.93
N VAL A 93 9.00 16.96 -1.92
CA VAL A 93 10.06 17.54 -2.78
C VAL A 93 11.34 17.69 -1.95
N CYS A 94 12.46 17.17 -2.46
CA CYS A 94 13.76 17.25 -1.80
C CYS A 94 14.82 17.83 -2.75
N ASP A 95 15.47 18.92 -2.35
CA ASP A 95 16.61 19.49 -3.07
C ASP A 95 17.55 20.21 -2.10
N ALA A 96 18.84 19.92 -2.17
CA ALA A 96 19.87 20.50 -1.29
C ALA A 96 19.99 22.04 -1.39
N ARG A 97 19.37 22.65 -2.40
CA ARG A 97 19.45 24.08 -2.67
C ARG A 97 18.17 24.77 -2.17
N PRO A 98 18.22 25.52 -1.06
CA PRO A 98 17.02 26.16 -0.46
C PRO A 98 16.34 27.16 -1.39
N VAL A 99 17.07 27.75 -2.33
CA VAL A 99 16.53 28.69 -3.32
C VAL A 99 15.53 28.00 -4.26
N PHE A 100 15.71 26.70 -4.52
CA PHE A 100 14.82 25.94 -5.40
C PHE A 100 13.67 25.28 -4.63
N ALA A 101 13.93 24.62 -3.50
CA ALA A 101 12.93 23.91 -2.72
C ALA A 101 12.13 24.84 -1.80
N THR A 102 11.18 25.60 -2.37
CA THR A 102 10.35 26.55 -1.63
C THR A 102 8.86 26.27 -1.76
N ARG A 103 8.08 26.61 -0.72
CA ARG A 103 6.61 26.46 -0.71
C ARG A 103 5.93 27.28 -1.82
N ALA A 104 6.50 28.43 -2.16
CA ALA A 104 5.99 29.26 -3.25
C ALA A 104 6.08 28.55 -4.63
N ARG A 105 7.12 27.74 -4.85
CA ARG A 105 7.30 26.98 -6.11
C ARG A 105 6.51 25.67 -6.12
N PHE A 106 6.27 25.06 -4.96
CA PHE A 106 5.54 23.80 -4.81
C PHE A 106 4.41 23.90 -3.78
N PRO A 107 3.34 24.67 -4.05
CA PRO A 107 2.24 24.86 -3.11
C PRO A 107 1.47 23.57 -2.80
N ASP A 108 1.40 22.67 -3.78
CA ASP A 108 0.63 21.42 -3.67
C ASP A 108 1.42 20.27 -3.00
N ALA A 109 2.74 20.41 -2.83
CA ALA A 109 3.55 19.37 -2.19
C ALA A 109 3.17 19.26 -0.70
N ASP A 110 3.09 18.05 -0.17
CA ASP A 110 2.83 17.84 1.26
C ASP A 110 4.05 18.27 2.08
N GLU A 111 5.25 17.89 1.62
CA GLU A 111 6.51 18.17 2.28
C GLU A 111 7.54 18.78 1.34
N ILE A 112 8.37 19.67 1.88
CA ILE A 112 9.50 20.28 1.18
C ILE A 112 10.71 20.21 2.11
N VAL A 113 11.75 19.54 1.65
CA VAL A 113 12.98 19.24 2.41
C VAL A 113 14.17 19.85 1.67
N VAL A 114 15.11 20.42 2.43
CA VAL A 114 16.38 21.00 1.96
C VAL A 114 17.53 20.20 2.54
#